data_AF-A0A9P8DXJ4-F1
#
_entry.id   AF-A0A9P8DXJ4-F1
#
_cell.length_a   1.000
_cell.length_b   1.000
_cell.length_c   1.000
_cell.angle_alpha   90.00
_cell.angle_beta   90.00
_cell.angle_gamma   90.00
#
_symmetry.space_group_name_H-M   'P 1'
#
loop_
_entity.id
_entity.type
_entity.pdbx_description
1 polymer ?
#
loop_
_entity_poly.entity_id
_entity_poly.type
_entity_poly.pdbx_seq_one_letter_code
_entity_poly.pdbx_strand_id
1 'polypeptide(L)'
;MGKVNGDKVLEYLAKKGYNRTEAMLRRESAHADAEGRPIIRRAEDAGGEMYEKAYELLLRWVEKSLDIYKDELGRLLWPIFVHSFLALAANYYPRQCANFFKTYREQFEKEHQDDIRALQAISLPEHVQNNHIAKLYRENHYRLTIT
;
A
#
# COMPACT_ATOMS: atom_id res chain seq x y z
N MET A 1 24.13 21.54 1.31
CA MET A 1 24.28 22.46 2.47
C MET A 1 23.26 22.09 3.57
N GLY A 2 23.26 20.86 4.12
CA GLY A 2 22.15 20.38 4.99
C GLY A 2 22.51 19.45 6.15
N LYS A 3 23.80 19.10 6.37
CA LYS A 3 24.22 18.16 7.43
C LYS A 3 24.49 18.80 8.81
N VAL A 4 24.33 20.12 8.95
CA VAL A 4 24.98 20.87 10.06
C VAL A 4 24.13 20.97 11.34
N ASN A 5 22.82 20.65 11.30
CA ASN A 5 21.92 20.94 12.42
C ASN A 5 21.70 19.77 13.39
N GLY A 6 21.61 18.53 12.91
CA GLY A 6 21.38 17.35 13.77
C GLY A 6 22.56 17.02 14.68
N ASP A 7 23.78 17.06 14.13
CA ASP A 7 25.01 16.79 14.89
C ASP A 7 25.24 17.82 16.00
N LYS A 8 24.91 19.09 15.77
CA LYS A 8 25.03 20.16 16.78
C LYS A 8 24.09 19.93 17.97
N VAL A 9 22.90 19.38 17.75
CA VAL A 9 21.93 19.08 18.81
C VAL A 9 22.39 17.86 19.63
N LEU A 10 22.89 16.82 18.97
CA LEU A 10 23.46 15.64 19.65
C LEU A 10 24.68 16.02 20.50
N GLU A 11 25.58 16.84 19.96
CA GLU A 11 26.75 17.34 20.68
C GLU A 11 26.36 18.23 21.87
N TYR A 12 25.34 19.08 21.72
CA TYR A 12 24.81 19.90 22.81
C TYR A 12 24.23 19.05 23.95
N LEU A 13 23.45 18.02 23.62
CA LEU A 13 22.84 17.11 24.59
C LEU A 13 23.91 16.32 25.37
N ALA A 14 24.93 15.82 24.66
CA ALA A 14 26.07 15.15 25.29
C ALA A 14 26.84 16.11 26.22
N LYS A 15 27.12 17.34 25.78
CA LYS A 15 27.86 18.35 26.56
C LYS A 15 27.10 18.83 27.80
N LYS A 16 25.77 18.82 27.76
CA LYS A 16 24.90 19.13 28.91
C LYS A 16 24.63 17.95 29.84
N GLY A 17 25.20 16.77 29.56
CA GLY A 17 25.07 15.58 30.39
C GLY A 17 23.77 14.79 30.18
N TYR A 18 22.99 15.10 29.15
CA TYR A 18 21.77 14.38 28.79
C TYR A 18 22.08 13.12 27.97
N ASN A 19 22.98 12.27 28.48
CA ASN A 19 23.48 11.08 27.77
C ASN A 19 22.36 10.09 27.41
N ARG A 20 21.33 9.98 28.26
CA ARG A 20 20.18 9.09 28.00
C ARG A 20 19.32 9.61 26.84
N THR A 21 19.12 10.91 26.75
CA THR A 21 18.32 11.56 25.70
C THR A 21 19.09 11.63 24.39
N GLU A 22 20.40 11.89 24.43
CA GLU A 22 21.27 11.81 23.25
C GLU A 22 21.29 10.40 22.66
N ALA A 23 21.49 9.37 23.49
CA ALA A 23 21.50 7.99 23.01
C ALA A 23 20.16 7.56 22.40
N MET A 24 19.03 8.03 22.96
CA MET A 24 17.70 7.79 22.41
C MET A 24 17.52 8.51 21.07
N LEU A 25 17.87 9.80 20.98
CA LEU A 25 17.75 10.58 19.76
C LEU A 25 18.67 10.07 18.64
N ARG A 26 19.86 9.57 18.99
CA ARG A 26 20.81 8.95 18.05
C ARG A 26 20.27 7.63 17.49
N ARG A 27 19.53 6.89 18.31
CA ARG A 27 18.84 5.67 17.87
C ARG A 27 17.69 6.00 16.93
N GLU A 28 16.93 7.05 17.22
CA GLU A 28 15.81 7.51 16.38
C GLU A 28 16.29 8.11 15.05
N SER A 29 17.37 8.89 15.06
CA SER A 29 17.96 9.47 13.84
C SER A 29 18.59 8.43 12.92
N ALA A 30 18.98 7.27 13.44
CA ALA A 30 19.40 6.13 12.62
C ALA A 30 18.26 5.55 11.75
N HIS A 31 17.00 5.88 12.07
CA HIS A 31 15.80 5.41 11.38
C HIS A 31 15.09 6.50 10.59
N ALA A 32 15.62 7.73 10.52
CA ALA A 32 15.07 8.84 9.75
C ALA A 32 16.09 9.40 8.73
N ASP A 33 15.63 9.78 7.54
CA ASP A 33 16.45 10.46 6.52
C ASP A 33 16.83 11.89 6.96
N ALA A 34 17.64 12.58 6.16
CA ALA A 34 18.09 13.94 6.45
C ALA A 34 16.96 14.98 6.56
N GLU A 35 15.73 14.63 6.16
CA GLU A 35 14.53 15.46 6.18
C GLU A 35 13.53 14.99 7.26
N GLY A 36 13.92 14.03 8.11
CA GLY A 36 13.10 13.52 9.21
C GLY A 36 12.03 12.51 8.79
N ARG A 37 12.09 12.01 7.54
CA ARG A 37 11.16 10.98 7.06
C ARG A 37 11.68 9.60 7.46
N PRO A 38 10.80 8.66 7.83
CA PRO A 38 11.22 7.31 8.18
C PRO A 38 11.97 6.68 7.01
N ILE A 39 13.14 6.11 7.28
CA ILE A 39 13.91 5.33 6.30
C ILE A 39 13.15 4.03 6.10
N ILE A 40 12.44 3.89 4.98
CA ILE A 40 11.75 2.66 4.59
C ILE A 40 12.83 1.58 4.33
N ARG A 41 13.04 0.69 5.30
CA ARG A 41 14.04 -0.40 5.20
C ARG A 41 13.44 -1.67 4.60
N ARG A 42 12.12 -1.86 4.72
CA ARG A 42 11.37 -2.98 4.13
C ARG A 42 10.09 -2.47 3.47
N ALA A 43 9.59 -3.18 2.45
CA ALA A 43 8.36 -2.78 1.74
C ALA A 43 7.13 -2.68 2.67
N GLU A 44 7.09 -3.54 3.69
CA GLU A 44 6.12 -3.53 4.80
C GLU A 44 6.13 -2.24 5.63
N ASP A 45 7.23 -1.49 5.65
CA ASP A 45 7.35 -0.18 6.33
C ASP A 45 6.79 0.98 5.48
N ALA A 46 6.45 0.75 4.20
CA ALA A 46 5.90 1.78 3.30
C ALA A 46 4.38 1.99 3.48
N GLY A 47 3.73 1.21 4.36
CA GLY A 47 2.30 1.31 4.65
C GLY A 47 1.42 1.12 3.40
N GLY A 48 0.37 1.94 3.27
CA GLY A 48 -0.59 1.86 2.17
C GLY A 48 0.00 2.07 0.76
N GLU A 49 1.14 2.77 0.63
CA GLU A 49 1.77 3.03 -0.67
C GLU A 49 2.42 1.77 -1.28
N MET A 50 2.67 0.73 -0.47
CA MET A 50 3.22 -0.53 -0.96
C MET A 50 2.26 -1.21 -1.95
N TYR A 51 0.95 -1.17 -1.68
CA TYR A 51 -0.06 -1.85 -2.50
C TYR A 51 -0.14 -1.27 -3.90
N GLU A 52 -0.07 0.07 -4.01
CA GLU A 52 -0.06 0.76 -5.31
C GLU A 52 1.18 0.38 -6.12
N LYS A 53 2.36 0.43 -5.51
CA LYS A 53 3.63 0.06 -6.17
C LYS A 53 3.67 -1.42 -6.57
N ALA A 54 3.19 -2.31 -5.71
CA ALA A 54 3.16 -3.75 -5.97
C ALA A 54 2.20 -4.07 -7.13
N TYR A 55 1.03 -3.43 -7.15
CA TYR A 55 0.06 -3.61 -8.23
C TYR A 55 0.57 -3.05 -9.55
N GLU A 56 1.23 -1.89 -9.55
CA GLU A 56 1.84 -1.33 -10.74
C GLU A 56 2.96 -2.22 -11.30
N LEU A 57 3.76 -2.86 -10.42
CA LEU A 57 4.77 -3.83 -10.84
C LEU A 57 4.11 -5.05 -11.51
N LEU A 58 3.01 -5.54 -10.94
CA LEU A 58 2.24 -6.65 -11.52
C LEU A 58 1.69 -6.28 -12.90
N LEU A 59 1.07 -5.10 -13.05
CA LEU A 59 0.57 -4.62 -14.34
C LEU A 59 1.68 -4.58 -15.40
N ARG A 60 2.84 -4.00 -15.05
CA ARG A 60 4.00 -3.95 -15.96
C ARG A 60 4.53 -5.33 -16.30
N TRP A 61 4.44 -6.29 -15.38
CA TRP A 61 4.84 -7.67 -15.65
C TRP A 61 3.86 -8.36 -16.60
N VAL A 62 2.55 -8.18 -16.41
CA VAL A 62 1.52 -8.69 -17.32
C VAL A 62 1.67 -8.10 -18.72
N GLU A 63 1.91 -6.80 -18.83
CA GLU A 63 2.09 -6.14 -20.14
C GLU A 63 3.32 -6.64 -20.91
N LYS A 64 4.40 -6.98 -20.20
CA LYS A 64 5.64 -7.53 -20.78
C LYS A 64 5.61 -9.04 -21.01
N SER A 65 4.57 -9.72 -20.53
CA SER A 65 4.39 -11.16 -20.76
C SER A 65 4.03 -11.44 -22.23
N LEU A 66 4.17 -12.70 -22.66
CA LEU A 66 3.79 -13.09 -24.02
C LEU A 66 2.29 -12.87 -24.24
N ASP A 67 1.92 -12.41 -25.43
CA ASP A 67 0.52 -12.10 -25.77
C ASP A 67 -0.44 -13.26 -25.52
N ILE A 68 0.02 -14.50 -25.70
CA ILE A 68 -0.74 -15.73 -25.46
C ILE A 68 -1.23 -15.84 -24.00
N TYR A 69 -0.46 -15.31 -23.04
CA TYR A 69 -0.81 -15.35 -21.63
C TYR A 69 -1.49 -14.07 -21.14
N LYS A 70 -1.53 -13.00 -21.95
CA LYS A 70 -2.07 -11.70 -21.51
C LYS A 70 -3.54 -11.79 -21.13
N ASP A 71 -4.35 -12.55 -21.88
CA ASP A 71 -5.77 -12.75 -21.57
C ASP A 71 -5.98 -13.55 -20.28
N GLU A 72 -5.08 -14.49 -19.95
CA GLU A 72 -5.17 -15.27 -18.71
C GLU A 72 -4.68 -14.48 -17.50
N LEU A 73 -3.57 -13.78 -17.67
CA LEU A 73 -3.00 -12.90 -16.66
C LEU A 73 -3.87 -11.67 -16.41
N GLY A 74 -4.59 -11.19 -17.42
CA GLY A 74 -5.60 -10.14 -17.28
C GLY A 74 -6.72 -10.54 -16.31
N ARG A 75 -7.17 -11.80 -16.36
CA ARG A 75 -8.18 -12.35 -15.44
C ARG A 75 -7.69 -12.44 -13.99
N LEU A 76 -6.36 -12.55 -13.77
CA LEU A 76 -5.74 -12.50 -12.44
C LEU A 76 -5.71 -11.08 -11.85
N LEU A 77 -5.70 -10.04 -12.67
CA LEU A 77 -5.60 -8.67 -12.19
C LEU A 77 -6.81 -8.25 -11.35
N TRP A 78 -8.01 -8.68 -11.71
CA TRP A 78 -9.24 -8.35 -10.99
C TRP A 78 -9.24 -8.82 -9.53
N PRO A 79 -9.10 -10.14 -9.22
CA PRO A 79 -9.12 -10.59 -7.84
C PRO A 79 -8.00 -9.94 -7.01
N ILE A 80 -6.81 -9.76 -7.59
CA ILE A 80 -5.68 -9.11 -6.90
C ILE A 80 -6.01 -7.65 -6.58
N PHE A 81 -6.64 -6.92 -7.51
CA PHE A 81 -7.11 -5.55 -7.29
C PHE A 81 -8.10 -5.49 -6.13
N VAL A 82 -9.14 -6.35 -6.14
CA VAL A 82 -10.15 -6.37 -5.08
C VAL A 82 -9.53 -6.70 -3.72
N HIS A 83 -8.69 -7.73 -3.63
CA HIS A 83 -8.04 -8.11 -2.38
C HIS A 83 -7.11 -7.00 -1.85
N SER A 84 -6.36 -6.34 -2.72
CA SER A 84 -5.48 -5.22 -2.35
C SER A 84 -6.27 -4.03 -1.84
N PHE A 85 -7.39 -3.71 -2.49
CA PHE A 85 -8.30 -2.66 -2.07
C PHE A 85 -8.95 -2.95 -0.71
N LEU A 86 -9.46 -4.17 -0.51
CA LEU A 86 -10.02 -4.59 0.78
C LEU A 86 -8.98 -4.59 1.90
N ALA A 87 -7.73 -4.95 1.59
CA ALA A 87 -6.62 -4.87 2.55
C ALA A 87 -6.29 -3.41 2.90
N LEU A 88 -6.28 -2.49 1.94
CA LEU A 88 -6.09 -1.06 2.20
C LEU A 88 -7.20 -0.48 3.08
N ALA A 89 -8.46 -0.85 2.80
CA ALA A 89 -9.61 -0.45 3.60
C ALA A 89 -9.55 -1.03 5.02
N ALA A 90 -9.12 -2.29 5.19
CA ALA A 90 -8.97 -2.94 6.49
C ALA A 90 -7.83 -2.36 7.34
N ASN A 91 -6.74 -1.91 6.72
CA ASN A 91 -5.57 -1.34 7.40
C ASN A 91 -5.69 0.17 7.69
N TYR A 92 -6.89 0.75 7.65
CA TYR A 92 -7.16 2.17 7.95
C TYR A 92 -6.41 3.17 7.04
N TYR A 93 -6.24 2.84 5.75
CA TYR A 93 -5.65 3.75 4.75
C TYR A 93 -6.69 4.29 3.75
N PRO A 94 -7.67 5.12 4.17
CA PRO A 94 -8.79 5.53 3.31
C PRO A 94 -8.35 6.40 2.12
N ARG A 95 -7.29 7.20 2.29
CA ARG A 95 -6.80 8.12 1.26
C ARG A 95 -6.11 7.35 0.12
N GLN A 96 -5.27 6.39 0.47
CA GLN A 96 -4.61 5.49 -0.48
C GLN A 96 -5.63 4.56 -1.14
N CYS A 97 -6.59 4.05 -0.37
CA CYS A 97 -7.71 3.25 -0.87
C CYS A 97 -8.49 3.97 -1.98
N ALA A 98 -8.88 5.23 -1.74
CA ALA A 98 -9.59 6.03 -2.73
C ALA A 98 -8.74 6.34 -3.98
N ASN A 99 -7.44 6.62 -3.80
CA ASN A 99 -6.51 6.85 -4.91
C ASN A 99 -6.37 5.59 -5.78
N PHE A 100 -6.06 4.47 -5.15
CA PHE A 100 -5.91 3.16 -5.79
C PHE A 100 -7.16 2.78 -6.59
N PHE A 101 -8.34 2.94 -5.99
CA PHE A 101 -9.61 2.63 -6.65
C PHE A 101 -9.85 3.53 -7.87
N LYS A 102 -9.63 4.84 -7.73
CA LYS A 102 -9.82 5.79 -8.83
C LYS A 102 -8.90 5.49 -10.02
N THR A 103 -7.65 5.14 -9.77
CA THR A 103 -6.65 4.89 -10.80
C THR A 103 -6.92 3.62 -11.61
N TYR A 104 -7.32 2.53 -10.96
CA TYR A 104 -7.39 1.22 -11.61
C TYR A 104 -8.81 0.73 -11.93
N ARG A 105 -9.88 1.35 -11.41
CA ARG A 105 -11.27 0.90 -11.67
C ARG A 105 -11.65 0.89 -13.15
N GLU A 106 -11.15 1.84 -13.94
CA GLU A 106 -11.61 2.06 -15.31
C GLU A 106 -11.32 0.87 -16.24
N GLN A 107 -10.26 0.11 -15.96
CA GLN A 107 -9.90 -1.07 -16.74
C GLN A 107 -10.87 -2.23 -16.55
N PHE A 108 -11.60 -2.26 -15.42
CA PHE A 108 -12.52 -3.33 -15.06
C PHE A 108 -13.99 -2.94 -15.18
N GLU A 109 -14.30 -1.67 -15.46
CA GLU A 109 -15.68 -1.15 -15.54
C GLU A 109 -16.53 -1.90 -16.58
N LYS A 110 -15.92 -2.38 -17.66
CA LYS A 110 -16.62 -3.11 -18.72
C LYS A 110 -17.06 -4.53 -18.30
N GLU A 111 -16.29 -5.18 -17.42
CA GLU A 111 -16.49 -6.59 -17.06
C GLU A 111 -17.12 -6.75 -15.67
N HIS A 112 -16.84 -5.82 -14.74
CA HIS A 112 -17.21 -5.91 -13.32
C HIS A 112 -17.95 -4.67 -12.79
N GLN A 113 -18.76 -4.01 -13.62
CA GLN A 113 -19.43 -2.75 -13.30
C GLN A 113 -20.22 -2.77 -11.97
N ASP A 114 -20.98 -3.84 -11.71
CA ASP A 114 -21.81 -3.95 -10.51
C ASP A 114 -20.98 -4.14 -9.24
N ASP A 115 -19.91 -4.95 -9.32
CA ASP A 115 -18.97 -5.14 -8.23
C ASP A 115 -18.23 -3.84 -7.91
N ILE A 116 -17.79 -3.08 -8.93
CA ILE A 116 -17.13 -1.79 -8.76
C ILE A 116 -18.06 -0.80 -8.04
N ARG A 117 -19.33 -0.73 -8.42
CA ARG A 117 -20.31 0.13 -7.73
C ARG A 117 -20.46 -0.27 -6.26
N ALA A 118 -20.50 -1.56 -5.96
CA ALA A 118 -20.57 -2.05 -4.59
C ALA A 118 -19.29 -1.75 -3.79
N LEU A 119 -18.12 -1.88 -4.41
CA LEU A 119 -16.81 -1.62 -3.79
C LEU A 119 -16.53 -0.14 -3.59
N GLN A 120 -17.07 0.75 -4.43
CA GLN A 120 -16.90 2.20 -4.32
C GLN A 120 -17.38 2.76 -2.97
N ALA A 121 -18.39 2.15 -2.36
CA ALA A 121 -18.90 2.53 -1.05
C ALA A 121 -17.97 2.14 0.11
N ILE A 122 -16.96 1.30 -0.13
CA ILE A 122 -16.07 0.74 0.88
C ILE A 122 -14.81 1.59 1.01
N SER A 123 -14.70 2.36 2.09
CA SER A 123 -13.52 3.18 2.38
C SER A 123 -12.97 2.95 3.80
N LEU A 124 -13.80 2.38 4.67
CA LEU A 124 -13.52 2.14 6.08
C LEU A 124 -13.58 0.64 6.39
N PRO A 125 -12.86 0.17 7.43
CA PRO A 125 -12.93 -1.23 7.86
C PRO A 125 -14.34 -1.68 8.22
N GLU A 126 -15.16 -0.78 8.78
CA GLU A 126 -16.57 -1.05 9.09
C GLU A 126 -17.37 -1.39 7.82
N HIS A 127 -17.09 -0.70 6.71
CA HIS A 127 -17.75 -0.98 5.43
C HIS A 127 -17.31 -2.32 4.87
N VAL A 128 -16.04 -2.72 5.06
CA VAL A 128 -15.55 -4.06 4.69
C VAL A 128 -16.30 -5.16 5.46
N GLN A 129 -16.63 -4.90 6.73
CA GLN A 129 -17.36 -5.85 7.58
C GLN A 129 -18.87 -5.86 7.32
N ASN A 130 -19.43 -4.79 6.76
CA ASN A 130 -20.88 -4.69 6.51
C ASN A 130 -21.26 -5.04 5.08
N ASN A 131 -20.36 -4.82 4.11
CA ASN A 131 -20.66 -5.06 2.70
C ASN A 131 -20.64 -6.56 2.36
N HIS A 132 -21.74 -7.05 1.78
CA HIS A 132 -21.89 -8.44 1.37
C HIS A 132 -20.82 -8.89 0.37
N ILE A 133 -20.47 -8.04 -0.62
CA ILE A 133 -19.47 -8.36 -1.63
C ILE A 133 -18.08 -8.51 -1.00
N ALA A 134 -17.71 -7.61 -0.08
CA ALA A 134 -16.44 -7.71 0.62
C ALA A 134 -16.32 -8.98 1.47
N LYS A 135 -17.41 -9.43 2.10
CA LYS A 135 -17.43 -10.74 2.78
C LYS A 135 -17.28 -11.87 1.80
N LEU A 136 -18.00 -11.84 0.68
CA LEU A 136 -17.92 -12.88 -0.34
C LEU A 136 -16.48 -13.10 -0.83
N TYR A 137 -15.78 -12.02 -1.16
CA TYR A 137 -14.36 -12.06 -1.58
C TYR A 137 -13.40 -12.46 -0.44
N ARG A 138 -13.76 -12.30 0.83
CA ARG A 138 -12.90 -12.71 1.96
C ARG A 138 -13.14 -14.16 2.40
N GLU A 139 -14.37 -14.64 2.32
CA GLU A 139 -14.77 -15.97 2.78
C GLU A 139 -14.60 -17.02 1.69
N ASN A 140 -14.63 -16.63 0.41
CA ASN A 140 -14.51 -17.55 -0.72
C ASN A 140 -13.20 -17.33 -1.49
N HIS A 141 -12.59 -18.43 -1.90
CA HIS A 141 -11.42 -18.38 -2.77
C HIS A 141 -11.86 -18.09 -4.20
N TYR A 142 -11.32 -17.03 -4.79
CA TYR A 142 -11.59 -16.70 -6.18
C TYR A 142 -11.05 -17.80 -7.10
N ARG A 143 -11.94 -18.46 -7.84
CA ARG A 143 -11.57 -19.58 -8.73
C ARG A 143 -11.20 -19.04 -10.10
N LEU A 144 -9.97 -19.31 -10.51
CA LEU A 144 -9.46 -18.99 -11.84
C LEU A 144 -9.23 -20.28 -12.60
N THR A 145 -9.80 -20.36 -13.81
CA THR A 145 -9.50 -21.43 -14.76
C THR A 145 -8.52 -20.88 -15.79
N ILE A 146 -7.27 -21.32 -15.68
CA ILE A 146 -6.16 -21.03 -16.61
C ILE A 146 -6.08 -22.24 -17.57
N THR A 147 -5.97 -22.01 -18.88
CA THR A 147 -6.07 -23.03 -19.93
C THR A 147 -4.71 -23.41 -20.50
#